data_AF-A0A972S681-F1
#
_entry.id   AF-A0A972S681-F1
#
_cell.length_a   1.000
_cell.length_b   1.000
_cell.length_c   1.000
_cell.angle_alpha   90.00
_cell.angle_beta   90.00
_cell.angle_gamma   90.00
#
_symmetry.space_group_name_H-M   'P 1'
#
loop_
_entity.id
_entity.type
_entity.pdbx_description
1 polymer ?
#
loop_
_entity_poly.entity_id
_entity_poly.type
_entity_poly.pdbx_seq_one_letter_code
_entity_poly.pdbx_strand_id
1 'polypeptide(L)'
;MVWVLYASWVARPITEDSLKSLKGKVLLIDVRSPSFVKRAPMGTTYNLPLTDIIAGYRPPDGYDYYITLSSCPKGGIAKRAAEILARRGLKAFYLVR
;
A
#
# COMPACT_ATOMS: atom_id res chain seq x y z
N MET A 1 -25.05 21.76 -10.33
CA MET A 1 -23.58 21.76 -10.48
C MET A 1 -23.01 21.12 -9.22
N VAL A 2 -22.81 19.79 -9.24
CA VAL A 2 -22.38 19.02 -8.07
C VAL A 2 -20.86 19.08 -8.01
N TRP A 3 -20.32 19.77 -7.01
CA TRP A 3 -18.91 19.73 -6.68
C TRP A 3 -18.61 18.34 -6.11
N VAL A 4 -18.19 17.40 -6.96
CA VAL A 4 -17.59 16.16 -6.49
C VAL A 4 -16.24 16.55 -5.90
N LEU A 5 -16.20 16.70 -4.58
CA LEU A 5 -14.96 16.78 -3.82
C LEU A 5 -14.20 15.48 -4.11
N TYR A 6 -13.28 15.52 -5.07
CA TYR A 6 -12.23 14.53 -5.14
C TYR A 6 -11.46 14.67 -3.83
N ALA A 7 -11.82 13.86 -2.85
CA ALA A 7 -10.97 13.60 -1.70
C ALA A 7 -9.66 13.09 -2.29
N SER A 8 -8.70 13.99 -2.48
CA SER A 8 -7.37 13.68 -2.94
C SER A 8 -6.74 12.85 -1.83
N TRP A 9 -6.90 11.54 -1.94
CA TRP A 9 -6.29 10.58 -1.04
C TRP A 9 -4.77 10.76 -1.17
N VAL A 10 -4.19 11.42 -0.18
CA VAL A 10 -2.75 11.49 -0.01
C VAL A 10 -2.37 10.24 0.76
N ALA A 11 -1.42 9.46 0.24
CA ALA A 11 -0.89 8.31 0.96
C ALA A 11 -0.26 8.77 2.28
N ARG A 12 -0.67 8.15 3.38
CA ARG A 12 -0.20 8.50 4.73
C ARG A 12 0.76 7.42 5.26
N PRO A 13 1.79 7.81 6.02
CA PRO A 13 2.59 6.83 6.75
C PRO A 13 1.72 6.13 7.80
N ILE A 14 2.02 4.86 8.08
CA ILE A 14 1.44 4.11 9.19
C ILE A 14 2.53 3.31 9.90
N THR A 15 2.47 3.24 11.23
CA THR A 15 3.39 2.42 12.04
C THR A 15 2.83 1.01 12.25
N GLU A 16 3.68 0.05 12.64
CA GLU A 16 3.22 -1.31 12.97
C GLU A 16 2.20 -1.32 14.13
N ASP A 17 2.32 -0.43 15.10
CA ASP A 17 1.35 -0.33 16.20
C ASP A 17 0.01 0.26 15.76
N SER A 18 0.03 1.26 14.87
CA SER A 18 -1.19 1.82 14.29
C SER A 18 -1.88 0.83 13.36
N LEU A 19 -1.11 0.00 12.66
CA LEU A 19 -1.64 -1.07 11.82
C LEU A 19 -2.46 -2.08 12.63
N LYS A 20 -1.98 -2.45 13.83
CA LYS A 20 -2.67 -3.40 14.73
C LYS A 20 -3.98 -2.84 15.29
N SER A 21 -4.13 -1.52 15.35
CA SER A 21 -5.34 -0.86 15.87
C SER A 21 -6.40 -0.58 14.80
N LEU A 22 -6.11 -0.81 13.52
CA LEU A 22 -7.08 -0.66 12.44
C LEU A 22 -8.23 -1.66 12.59
N LYS A 23 -9.45 -1.15 12.54
CA LYS A 23 -10.68 -1.95 12.45
C LYS A 23 -11.08 -2.07 10.98
N GLY A 24 -11.02 -3.28 10.42
CA GLY A 24 -11.41 -3.57 9.04
C GLY A 24 -10.54 -4.65 8.39
N LYS A 25 -10.84 -4.97 7.13
CA LYS A 25 -10.03 -5.88 6.32
C LYS A 25 -8.81 -5.13 5.80
N VAL A 26 -7.62 -5.61 6.17
CA VAL A 26 -6.35 -5.00 5.78
C VAL A 26 -5.62 -5.90 4.79
N LEU A 27 -5.15 -5.34 3.68
CA LEU A 27 -4.24 -6.02 2.76
C LEU A 27 -2.83 -5.47 2.93
N LEU A 28 -1.90 -6.34 3.28
CA LEU A 28 -0.47 -6.04 3.25
C LEU A 28 0.07 -6.33 1.85
N ILE A 29 0.62 -5.31 1.20
CA ILE A 29 1.15 -5.39 -0.17
C ILE A 29 2.67 -5.29 -0.12
N ASP A 30 3.38 -6.35 -0.48
CA ASP A 30 4.82 -6.30 -0.71
C ASP A 30 5.09 -5.76 -2.10
N VAL A 31 5.66 -4.55 -2.20
CA VAL A 31 5.88 -3.84 -3.47
C VAL A 31 7.25 -4.11 -4.09
N ARG A 32 8.00 -5.08 -3.54
CA ARG A 32 9.28 -5.52 -4.09
C ARG A 32 9.06 -6.39 -5.32
N SER A 33 10.06 -6.40 -6.20
CA SER A 33 10.11 -7.37 -7.30
C SER A 33 10.19 -8.80 -6.72
N PRO A 34 9.53 -9.80 -7.36
CA PRO A 34 9.45 -11.17 -6.84
C PRO A 34 10.83 -11.79 -6.60
N SER A 35 11.81 -11.41 -7.42
CA SER A 35 13.21 -11.84 -7.32
C SER A 35 13.89 -11.45 -6.00
N PHE A 36 13.34 -10.46 -5.27
CA PHE A 36 13.83 -10.01 -3.97
C PHE A 36 13.04 -10.59 -2.78
N VAL A 37 11.97 -11.33 -3.04
CA VAL A 37 11.12 -11.93 -2.00
C VAL A 37 11.74 -13.25 -1.54
N LYS A 38 12.80 -13.17 -0.73
CA LYS A 38 13.35 -14.35 -0.01
C LYS A 38 12.53 -14.71 1.25
N ARG A 39 11.79 -13.73 1.79
CA ARG A 39 10.88 -13.84 2.94
C ARG A 39 9.88 -12.68 2.89
N ALA A 40 8.63 -12.95 3.25
CA ALA A 40 7.61 -11.91 3.41
C ALA A 40 8.07 -10.88 4.46
N PRO A 41 7.87 -9.57 4.22
CA PRO A 41 8.36 -8.52 5.11
C PRO A 41 7.59 -8.49 6.44
N MET A 42 6.35 -8.99 6.46
CA MET A 42 5.49 -9.12 7.63
C MET A 42 4.29 -10.05 7.36
N GLY A 43 4.19 -11.20 8.05
CA GLY A 43 3.02 -12.08 7.98
C GLY A 43 2.63 -12.52 6.55
N THR A 44 1.32 -12.69 6.31
CA THR A 44 0.77 -12.97 4.97
C THR A 44 0.68 -11.67 4.18
N THR A 45 1.52 -11.55 3.14
CA THR A 45 1.55 -10.40 2.22
C THR A 45 1.16 -10.80 0.82
N TYR A 46 0.41 -9.95 0.13
CA TYR A 46 0.20 -10.05 -1.32
C TYR A 46 1.37 -9.35 -2.03
N ASN A 47 2.10 -10.06 -2.90
CA ASN A 47 3.17 -9.44 -3.67
C ASN A 47 2.57 -8.73 -4.89
N LEU A 48 2.75 -7.42 -4.96
CA LEU A 48 2.39 -6.60 -6.12
C LEU A 48 3.52 -5.58 -6.34
N PRO A 49 4.51 -5.92 -7.18
CA PRO A 49 5.66 -5.07 -7.45
C PRO A 49 5.26 -3.64 -7.85
N LEU A 50 6.07 -2.64 -7.46
CA LEU A 50 5.84 -1.25 -7.86
C LEU A 50 5.72 -1.10 -9.39
N THR A 51 6.48 -1.88 -10.17
CA THR A 51 6.41 -1.88 -11.64
C THR A 51 5.01 -2.19 -12.14
N ASP A 52 4.35 -3.16 -11.51
CA ASP A 52 3.03 -3.63 -11.90
C ASP A 52 1.97 -2.61 -11.46
N ILE A 53 2.14 -2.03 -10.26
CA ILE A 53 1.33 -0.90 -9.81
C ILE A 53 1.42 0.25 -10.82
N ILE A 54 2.62 0.62 -11.27
CA ILE A 54 2.81 1.67 -12.28
C ILE A 54 2.13 1.30 -13.61
N ALA A 55 2.26 0.04 -14.04
CA ALA A 55 1.65 -0.46 -15.28
C ALA A 55 0.11 -0.53 -15.24
N GLY A 56 -0.51 -0.35 -14.07
CA GLY A 56 -1.96 -0.26 -13.92
C GLY A 56 -2.59 -1.44 -13.18
N TYR A 57 -1.81 -2.45 -12.81
CA TYR A 57 -2.31 -3.56 -12.00
C TYR A 57 -2.81 -3.04 -10.64
N ARG A 58 -3.89 -3.66 -10.16
CA ARG A 58 -4.54 -3.30 -8.90
C ARG A 58 -4.47 -4.46 -7.93
N PRO A 59 -4.35 -4.18 -6.63
CA PRO A 59 -4.54 -5.20 -5.62
C PRO A 59 -5.99 -5.72 -5.65
N PRO A 60 -6.25 -6.92 -5.09
CA PRO A 60 -7.60 -7.46 -4.98
C PRO A 60 -8.55 -6.51 -4.25
N ASP A 61 -9.82 -6.53 -4.67
CA ASP A 61 -10.89 -5.79 -4.01
C ASP A 61 -11.32 -6.48 -2.70
N GLY A 62 -12.17 -5.79 -1.92
CA GLY A 62 -12.74 -6.33 -0.68
C GLY A 62 -11.94 -6.04 0.60
N TYR A 63 -10.96 -5.14 0.52
CA TYR A 63 -10.19 -4.64 1.66
C TYR A 63 -10.51 -3.17 1.92
N ASP A 64 -10.57 -2.81 3.21
CA ASP A 64 -10.80 -1.45 3.66
C ASP A 64 -9.51 -0.61 3.60
N TYR A 65 -8.36 -1.24 3.81
CA TYR A 65 -7.05 -0.60 3.90
C TYR A 65 -6.00 -1.36 3.10
N TYR A 66 -5.19 -0.62 2.35
CA TYR A 66 -4.11 -1.16 1.53
C TYR A 66 -2.77 -0.65 2.03
N ILE A 67 -1.95 -1.52 2.63
CA ILE A 67 -0.72 -1.12 3.30
C ILE A 67 0.46 -1.60 2.47
N THR A 68 1.20 -0.67 1.89
CA THR A 68 2.37 -0.99 1.09
C THR A 68 3.60 -1.16 1.97
N LEU A 69 4.36 -2.21 1.69
CA LEU A 69 5.53 -2.65 2.45
C LEU A 69 6.73 -2.75 1.51
N SER A 70 7.88 -2.28 1.98
CA SER A 70 9.16 -2.55 1.31
C SER A 70 10.22 -2.84 2.36
N SER A 71 11.13 -3.77 2.08
CA SER A 71 12.31 -4.02 2.93
C SER A 71 13.40 -2.95 2.81
N CYS A 72 13.14 -1.84 2.10
CA CYS A 72 14.13 -0.77 1.93
C CYS A 72 14.12 0.14 3.16
N PRO A 73 15.26 0.39 3.81
CA PRO A 73 15.34 1.23 5.01
C PRO A 73 14.87 2.68 4.79
N LYS A 74 14.83 3.15 3.53
CA LYS A 74 14.36 4.50 3.19
C LYS A 74 12.86 4.59 2.88
N GLY A 75 12.12 3.47 2.82
CA GLY A 75 10.66 3.44 2.61
C GLY A 75 10.14 4.05 1.30
N GLY A 76 11.00 4.55 0.41
CA GLY A 76 10.59 5.35 -0.75
C GLY A 76 9.74 4.59 -1.78
N ILE A 77 10.01 3.30 -1.98
CA ILE A 77 9.26 2.45 -2.92
C ILE A 77 7.85 2.20 -2.38
N ALA A 78 7.72 1.90 -1.08
CA ALA A 78 6.41 1.73 -0.43
C ALA A 78 5.60 3.03 -0.50
N LYS A 79 6.20 4.17 -0.13
CA LYS A 79 5.55 5.48 -0.24
C LYS A 79 5.01 5.74 -1.65
N ARG A 80 5.85 5.55 -2.67
CA ARG A 80 5.46 5.78 -4.07
C ARG A 80 4.33 4.86 -4.52
N ALA A 81 4.37 3.58 -4.13
CA ALA A 81 3.30 2.64 -4.41
C ALA A 81 1.97 3.08 -3.76
N ALA A 82 2.00 3.46 -2.48
CA ALA A 82 0.81 3.94 -1.78
C ALA A 82 0.24 5.20 -2.44
N GLU A 83 1.08 6.14 -2.86
CA GLU A 83 0.63 7.36 -3.54
C GLU A 83 -0.11 7.05 -4.84
N ILE A 84 0.38 6.10 -5.63
CA ILE A 84 -0.30 5.69 -6.87
C ILE A 84 -1.65 5.03 -6.56
N LEU A 85 -1.69 4.12 -5.56
CA LEU A 85 -2.93 3.46 -5.15
C LEU A 85 -3.95 4.46 -4.58
N ALA A 86 -3.49 5.46 -3.82
CA ALA A 86 -4.32 6.51 -3.27
C ALA A 86 -4.93 7.41 -4.36
N ARG A 87 -4.14 7.80 -5.37
CA ARG A 87 -4.65 8.52 -6.56
C ARG A 87 -5.68 7.73 -7.35
N ARG A 88 -5.70 6.39 -7.22
CA ARG A 88 -6.70 5.50 -7.81
C ARG A 88 -7.93 5.27 -6.90
N GLY A 89 -8.06 6.06 -5.84
CA GLY A 89 -9.21 6.02 -4.93
C GLY A 89 -9.14 4.94 -3.84
N LEU A 90 -8.00 4.28 -3.66
CA LEU A 90 -7.83 3.28 -2.59
C LEU A 90 -7.37 3.97 -1.31
N LYS A 91 -7.84 3.49 -0.15
CA LYS A 91 -7.34 3.91 1.17
C LYS A 91 -5.96 3.29 1.42
N ALA A 92 -4.94 3.86 0.78
CA ALA A 92 -3.59 3.34 0.78
C ALA A 92 -2.66 4.06 1.77
N PHE A 93 -1.85 3.26 2.48
CA PHE A 93 -0.85 3.71 3.44
C PHE A 93 0.49 3.06 3.10
N TYR A 94 1.58 3.62 3.61
CA TYR A 94 2.90 3.00 3.54
C TYR A 94 3.46 2.77 4.93
N LEU A 95 3.98 1.58 5.18
CA LEU A 95 4.53 1.25 6.49
C LEU A 95 5.85 2.00 6.71
N VAL A 96 5.94 2.69 7.84
CA VAL A 96 7.19 3.27 8.37
C VAL A 96 7.61 2.45 9.59
N ARG A 97 8.91 2.14 9.66
CA ARG A 97 9.55 1.44 10.77
C ARG A 97 10.45 2.39 11.53
#